data_AF-A0A495LBQ8-F1
#
_entry.id   AF-A0A495LBQ8-F1
#
_cell.length_a   1.000
_cell.length_b   1.000
_cell.length_c   1.000
_cell.angle_alpha   90.00
_cell.angle_beta   90.00
_cell.angle_gamma   90.00
#
_symmetry.space_group_name_H-M   'P 1'
#
loop_
_entity.id
_entity.type
_entity.pdbx_description
1 polymer ?
#
loop_
_entity_poly.entity_id
_entity_poly.type
_entity_poly.pdbx_seq_one_letter_code
_entity_poly.pdbx_strand_id
1 'polypeptide(L)'
;MSTSMPDTSPVGPGPPRDPAPHTPLRPSRLLCLTVGLACLAAIASGWGLTRLATNEPLTDPARSSVLTAPFSPTREGPENARETVETAADLVDAAASFHITFTLTDAGTVPVGAAAAMAGAVPVSPPAPTVAHGHATYDAAAEPAFEHYVDNADGEEVYRYELDGRYVVTARSELPGLLVPDPPSAADRYLCSRTFASARLREVLRSSPDLAFAGAERAHLAWPGREAGDAAYRYTGTFTAMRGDFDDGANTLDAVEGAEFQLWIGPRGYPRRFDYTSPSGHGERYEFHEFGAP
;
A
#
# COMPACT_ATOMS: atom_id res chain seq x y z
N MET A 1 -40.00 -91.14 59.27
CA MET A 1 -38.88 -90.72 58.41
C MET A 1 -39.46 -90.23 57.10
N SER A 2 -39.63 -88.91 56.97
CA SER A 2 -39.94 -88.21 55.72
C SER A 2 -39.17 -86.90 55.77
N THR A 3 -38.04 -86.87 55.08
CA THR A 3 -37.15 -85.72 54.96
C THR A 3 -37.73 -84.74 53.94
N SER A 4 -38.10 -83.56 54.42
CA SER A 4 -38.54 -82.43 53.62
C SER A 4 -37.32 -81.74 52.99
N MET A 5 -37.25 -81.66 51.67
CA MET A 5 -36.38 -80.76 50.92
C MET A 5 -37.27 -79.78 50.15
N PRO A 6 -37.02 -78.46 50.25
CA PRO A 6 -37.45 -77.54 49.22
C PRO A 6 -36.25 -76.88 48.52
N ASP A 7 -36.26 -77.08 47.20
CA ASP A 7 -36.22 -76.05 46.16
C ASP A 7 -34.95 -75.22 45.97
N THR A 8 -34.03 -75.77 45.18
CA THR A 8 -33.01 -75.03 44.44
C THR A 8 -33.58 -74.56 43.10
N SER A 9 -34.23 -73.40 43.10
CA SER A 9 -34.57 -72.70 41.85
C SER A 9 -33.46 -71.69 41.49
N PRO A 10 -32.92 -71.71 40.25
CA PRO A 10 -31.87 -70.80 39.81
C PRO A 10 -32.44 -69.39 39.59
N VAL A 11 -31.74 -68.39 40.11
CA VAL A 11 -32.01 -66.96 39.87
C VAL A 11 -31.88 -66.70 38.37
N GLY A 12 -33.01 -66.47 37.70
CA GLY A 12 -33.05 -66.06 36.30
C GLY A 12 -32.37 -64.70 36.08
N PRO A 13 -31.74 -64.46 34.92
CA PRO A 13 -31.11 -63.19 34.62
C PRO A 13 -32.18 -62.10 34.51
N GLY A 14 -32.02 -61.05 35.32
CA GLY A 14 -32.90 -59.87 35.29
C GLY A 14 -32.93 -59.22 33.89
N PRO A 15 -34.00 -58.48 33.58
CA PRO A 15 -34.17 -57.85 32.27
C PRO A 15 -33.03 -56.87 31.96
N PRO A 16 -32.67 -56.69 30.67
CA PRO A 16 -31.61 -55.78 30.28
C PRO A 16 -31.94 -54.37 30.76
N ARG A 17 -30.99 -53.77 31.49
CA ARG A 17 -31.06 -52.35 31.84
C ARG A 17 -31.08 -51.54 30.55
N ASP A 18 -32.13 -50.73 30.38
CA ASP A 18 -32.17 -49.69 29.35
C ASP A 18 -30.89 -48.85 29.39
N PRO A 19 -30.26 -48.54 28.24
CA PRO A 19 -29.16 -47.59 28.21
C PRO A 19 -29.70 -46.23 28.67
N ALA A 20 -29.04 -45.66 29.68
CA ALA A 20 -29.39 -44.35 30.20
C ALA A 20 -29.44 -43.31 29.06
N PRO A 21 -30.37 -42.34 29.08
CA PRO A 21 -30.43 -41.30 28.07
C PRO A 21 -29.09 -40.54 28.08
N HIS A 22 -28.41 -40.54 26.93
CA HIS A 22 -27.24 -39.71 26.71
C HIS A 22 -27.66 -38.25 26.88
N THR A 23 -27.32 -37.67 28.03
CA THR A 23 -27.40 -36.23 28.23
C THR A 23 -26.51 -35.60 27.15
N PRO A 24 -27.06 -34.78 26.23
CA PRO A 24 -26.21 -34.03 25.32
C PRO A 24 -25.34 -33.14 26.22
N LEU A 25 -24.02 -33.36 26.17
CA LEU A 25 -23.05 -32.45 26.77
C LEU A 25 -23.28 -31.08 26.14
N ARG A 26 -24.09 -30.24 26.79
CA ARG A 26 -24.12 -28.81 26.48
C ARG A 26 -22.71 -28.31 26.77
N PRO A 27 -21.94 -27.86 25.76
CA PRO A 27 -20.64 -27.27 26.03
C PRO A 27 -20.87 -26.15 27.03
N SER A 28 -20.16 -26.21 28.16
CA SER A 28 -20.35 -25.24 29.22
C SER A 28 -20.11 -23.85 28.61
N ARG A 29 -20.99 -22.89 28.88
CA ARG A 29 -20.88 -21.53 28.33
C ARG A 29 -19.49 -20.92 28.61
N LEU A 30 -18.86 -21.34 29.70
CA LEU A 30 -17.47 -21.02 30.06
C LEU A 30 -16.44 -21.58 29.05
N LEU A 31 -16.63 -22.80 28.53
CA LEU A 31 -15.76 -23.37 27.50
C LEU A 31 -15.89 -22.59 26.18
N CYS A 32 -17.12 -22.25 25.76
CA CYS A 32 -17.31 -21.43 24.56
C CYS A 32 -16.72 -20.02 24.72
N LEU A 33 -16.86 -19.42 25.90
CA LEU A 33 -16.37 -18.07 26.18
C LEU A 33 -14.84 -18.02 26.28
N THR A 34 -14.21 -19.07 26.85
CA THR A 34 -12.75 -19.21 26.88
C THR A 34 -12.16 -19.49 25.50
N VAL A 35 -12.79 -20.36 24.70
CA VAL A 35 -12.38 -20.58 23.29
C VAL A 35 -12.55 -19.30 22.48
N GLY A 36 -13.65 -18.56 22.64
CA GLY A 36 -13.86 -17.27 21.97
C GLY A 36 -12.80 -16.23 22.36
N LEU A 37 -12.47 -16.11 23.65
CA LEU A 37 -11.40 -15.24 24.13
C LEU A 37 -10.02 -15.68 23.65
N ALA A 38 -9.75 -16.99 23.58
CA ALA A 38 -8.50 -17.51 23.05
C ALA A 38 -8.37 -17.25 21.54
N CYS A 39 -9.47 -17.39 20.77
CA CYS A 39 -9.51 -17.03 19.36
C CYS A 39 -9.30 -15.52 19.16
N LEU A 40 -9.96 -14.67 19.95
CA LEU A 40 -9.76 -13.21 19.89
C LEU A 40 -8.34 -12.81 20.29
N ALA A 41 -7.79 -13.44 21.33
CA ALA A 41 -6.40 -13.23 21.74
C ALA A 41 -5.43 -13.70 20.66
N ALA A 42 -5.70 -14.83 19.99
CA ALA A 42 -4.89 -15.34 18.88
C ALA A 42 -4.96 -14.44 17.64
N ILE A 43 -6.13 -13.88 17.31
CA ILE A 43 -6.30 -12.93 16.20
C ILE A 43 -5.59 -11.62 16.53
N ALA A 44 -5.77 -11.09 17.75
CA ALA A 44 -5.11 -9.87 18.20
C ALA A 44 -3.59 -10.04 18.33
N SER A 45 -3.12 -11.20 18.81
CA SER A 45 -1.69 -11.51 18.89
C SER A 45 -1.10 -11.82 17.52
N GLY A 46 -1.86 -12.41 16.60
CA GLY A 46 -1.46 -12.63 15.22
C GLY A 46 -1.25 -11.31 14.49
N TRP A 47 -2.18 -10.36 14.69
CA TRP A 47 -2.08 -8.98 14.20
C TRP A 47 -0.98 -8.15 14.89
N GLY A 48 -0.77 -8.36 16.19
CA GLY A 48 0.31 -7.74 16.94
C GLY A 48 1.69 -8.30 16.57
N LEU A 49 1.77 -9.58 16.23
CA LEU A 49 3.00 -10.25 15.77
C LEU A 49 3.29 -9.97 14.30
N THR A 50 2.28 -9.85 13.42
CA THR A 50 2.52 -9.26 12.08
C THR A 50 2.98 -7.83 12.23
N ARG A 51 2.38 -7.01 13.11
CA ARG A 51 2.91 -5.66 13.42
C ARG A 51 4.32 -5.68 14.01
N LEU A 52 4.72 -6.67 14.80
CA LEU A 52 6.09 -6.74 15.36
C LEU A 52 7.10 -7.34 14.38
N ALA A 53 6.65 -8.18 13.44
CA ALA A 53 7.46 -8.65 12.32
C ALA A 53 7.61 -7.60 11.22
N THR A 54 6.63 -6.68 11.07
CA THR A 54 6.70 -5.53 10.16
C THR A 54 7.23 -4.25 10.82
N ASN A 55 7.24 -4.15 12.16
CA ASN A 55 8.03 -3.15 12.91
C ASN A 55 9.50 -3.60 13.06
N GLU A 56 10.08 -4.21 12.02
CA GLU A 56 11.51 -4.00 11.87
C GLU A 56 11.72 -2.49 11.71
N PRO A 57 12.62 -1.87 12.49
CA PRO A 57 13.03 -0.51 12.18
C PRO A 57 13.51 -0.54 10.73
N LEU A 58 12.84 0.22 9.84
CA LEU A 58 13.24 0.53 8.46
C LEU A 58 14.63 -0.03 8.20
N THR A 59 14.71 -1.28 7.73
CA THR A 59 15.99 -1.94 7.54
C THR A 59 16.80 -1.02 6.67
N ASP A 60 17.89 -0.49 7.23
CA ASP A 60 18.68 0.57 6.63
C ASP A 60 18.96 0.22 5.15
N PRO A 61 18.29 0.88 4.19
CA PRO A 61 18.44 0.55 2.78
C PRO A 61 19.83 0.96 2.27
N ALA A 62 20.70 1.51 3.12
CA ALA A 62 22.12 1.69 2.82
C ALA A 62 22.85 0.39 2.45
N ARG A 63 22.29 -0.81 2.73
CA ARG A 63 22.93 -2.08 2.34
C ARG A 63 22.52 -2.69 1.02
N SER A 64 21.52 -2.16 0.32
CA SER A 64 21.12 -2.74 -0.97
C SER A 64 20.65 -1.70 -2.00
N SER A 65 21.43 -0.62 -2.22
CA SER A 65 21.34 0.05 -3.52
C SER A 65 22.12 -0.76 -4.55
N VAL A 66 21.58 -1.90 -4.96
CA VAL A 66 22.03 -2.55 -6.18
C VAL A 66 20.89 -2.47 -7.17
N LEU A 67 20.69 -1.27 -7.72
CA LEU A 67 20.24 -1.20 -9.10
C LEU A 67 21.25 -2.04 -9.87
N THR A 68 20.93 -3.29 -10.21
CA THR A 68 21.87 -4.21 -10.83
C THR A 68 21.55 -4.29 -12.32
N ALA A 69 22.57 -4.18 -13.16
CA ALA A 69 22.56 -4.09 -14.63
C ALA A 69 22.16 -2.73 -15.28
N PRO A 70 23.06 -2.08 -16.05
CA PRO A 70 22.69 -0.92 -16.85
C PRO A 70 21.76 -1.39 -17.98
N PHE A 71 20.50 -0.97 -17.95
CA PHE A 71 19.63 -1.07 -19.12
C PHE A 71 20.08 0.00 -20.13
N SER A 72 20.17 -0.41 -21.39
CA SER A 72 20.66 0.43 -22.48
C SER A 72 19.82 1.71 -22.59
N PRO A 73 20.45 2.87 -22.83
CA PRO A 73 19.70 4.08 -23.16
C PRO A 73 18.79 3.80 -24.36
N THR A 74 17.63 4.46 -24.39
CA THR A 74 16.72 4.46 -25.55
C THR A 74 17.51 4.71 -26.83
N ARG A 75 17.09 4.08 -27.94
CA ARG A 75 17.81 4.17 -29.21
C ARG A 75 17.93 5.60 -29.71
N GLU A 76 16.96 6.45 -29.37
CA GLU A 76 16.88 7.85 -29.78
C GLU A 76 17.36 8.86 -28.71
N GLY A 77 17.78 8.39 -27.54
CA GLY A 77 18.25 9.24 -26.44
C GLY A 77 17.13 9.88 -25.60
N PRO A 78 17.49 10.64 -24.54
CA PRO A 78 16.52 11.22 -23.60
C PRO A 78 15.64 12.32 -24.20
N GLU A 79 15.99 12.87 -25.36
CA GLU A 79 15.23 13.91 -26.05
C GLU A 79 13.91 13.39 -26.64
N ASN A 80 13.82 12.09 -26.96
CA ASN A 80 12.54 11.45 -27.23
C ASN A 80 11.84 11.15 -25.91
N ALA A 81 11.15 12.16 -25.39
CA ALA A 81 10.49 12.11 -24.09
C ALA A 81 9.46 10.99 -23.99
N ARG A 82 8.66 10.77 -25.03
CA ARG A 82 7.61 9.74 -25.02
C ARG A 82 8.20 8.34 -24.96
N GLU A 83 9.17 8.01 -25.81
CA GLU A 83 9.84 6.70 -25.80
C GLU A 83 10.59 6.46 -24.48
N THR A 84 11.22 7.50 -23.93
CA THR A 84 11.95 7.39 -22.66
C THR A 84 11.02 7.12 -21.48
N VAL A 85 9.88 7.82 -21.39
CA VAL A 85 8.89 7.58 -20.33
C VAL A 85 8.21 6.22 -20.51
N GLU A 86 7.96 5.78 -21.75
CA GLU A 86 7.42 4.45 -22.07
C GLU A 86 8.37 3.34 -21.62
N THR A 87 9.65 3.46 -21.97
CA THR A 87 10.69 2.52 -21.54
C THR A 87 10.80 2.47 -20.02
N ALA A 88 10.74 3.62 -19.34
CA ALA A 88 10.76 3.68 -17.89
C ALA A 88 9.54 2.97 -17.27
N ALA A 89 8.34 3.16 -17.84
CA ALA A 89 7.13 2.48 -17.37
C ALA A 89 7.22 0.96 -17.56
N ASP A 90 7.72 0.50 -18.70
CA ASP A 90 7.93 -0.92 -19.00
C ASP A 90 8.96 -1.55 -18.05
N LEU A 91 10.05 -0.84 -17.74
CA LEU A 91 11.07 -1.29 -16.78
C LEU A 91 10.50 -1.45 -15.37
N VAL A 92 9.64 -0.53 -14.94
CA VAL A 92 8.96 -0.62 -13.64
C VAL A 92 7.98 -1.78 -13.61
N ASP A 93 7.20 -1.99 -14.67
CA ASP A 93 6.24 -3.10 -14.77
C ASP A 93 6.93 -4.48 -14.78
N ALA A 94 8.16 -4.53 -15.28
CA ALA A 94 8.97 -5.75 -15.31
C ALA A 94 9.70 -6.03 -13.98
N ALA A 95 9.84 -5.06 -13.07
CA ALA A 95 10.63 -5.22 -11.87
C ALA A 95 10.05 -6.30 -10.93
N ALA A 96 10.90 -7.21 -10.43
CA ALA A 96 10.48 -8.24 -9.48
C ALA A 96 10.25 -7.71 -8.05
N SER A 97 10.78 -6.52 -7.76
CA SER A 97 10.55 -5.81 -6.49
C SER A 97 10.69 -4.30 -6.69
N PHE A 98 10.07 -3.51 -5.80
CA PHE A 98 10.31 -2.06 -5.73
C PHE A 98 10.07 -1.49 -4.33
N HIS A 99 10.63 -0.33 -4.07
CA HIS A 99 10.31 0.51 -2.92
C HIS A 99 10.17 1.98 -3.35
N ILE A 100 8.99 2.54 -3.06
CA ILE A 100 8.59 3.90 -3.37
C ILE A 100 8.13 4.57 -2.08
N THR A 101 8.53 5.81 -1.84
CA THR A 101 7.90 6.66 -0.81
C THR A 101 7.23 7.84 -1.47
N PHE A 102 6.19 8.36 -0.83
CA PHE A 102 5.50 9.53 -1.34
C PHE A 102 5.05 10.46 -0.22
N THR A 103 4.89 11.73 -0.58
CA THR A 103 4.38 12.79 0.28
C THR A 103 3.24 13.50 -0.43
N LEU A 104 2.14 13.70 0.29
CA LEU A 104 0.98 14.44 -0.18
C LEU A 104 1.00 15.83 0.45
N THR A 105 0.76 16.86 -0.36
CA THR A 105 0.69 18.27 0.08
C THR A 105 -0.62 18.88 -0.37
N ASP A 106 -1.20 19.74 0.46
CA ASP A 106 -2.38 20.53 0.08
C ASP A 106 -2.07 22.00 0.34
N ALA A 107 -2.25 22.85 -0.67
CA ALA A 107 -1.99 24.29 -0.54
C ALA A 107 -2.86 24.96 0.52
N GLY A 108 -4.00 24.36 0.90
CA GLY A 108 -4.97 24.98 1.79
C GLY A 108 -5.54 26.27 1.21
N THR A 109 -6.71 26.71 1.70
CA THR A 109 -7.21 28.05 1.33
C THR A 109 -6.40 29.10 2.08
N VAL A 110 -5.48 29.80 1.39
CA VAL A 110 -4.83 30.99 1.97
C VAL A 110 -5.94 31.98 2.33
N PRO A 111 -6.08 32.40 3.60
CA PRO A 111 -7.11 33.36 3.98
C PRO A 111 -6.92 34.63 3.16
N VAL A 112 -7.99 35.09 2.52
CA VAL A 112 -8.02 36.26 1.61
C VAL A 112 -7.42 37.53 2.24
N GLY A 113 -7.33 37.60 3.58
CA GLY A 113 -6.69 38.68 4.33
C GLY A 113 -5.14 38.71 4.32
N ALA A 114 -4.45 37.59 4.03
CA ALA A 114 -2.98 37.54 4.00
C ALA A 114 -2.40 38.02 2.65
N ALA A 115 -3.14 37.81 1.55
CA ALA A 115 -2.74 38.25 0.21
C ALA A 115 -2.69 39.77 0.06
N ALA A 116 -3.54 40.50 0.79
CA ALA A 116 -3.57 41.97 0.76
C ALA A 116 -2.36 42.64 1.44
N ALA A 117 -1.61 41.92 2.29
CA ALA A 117 -0.44 42.45 2.98
C ALA A 117 0.88 42.26 2.19
N MET A 118 0.87 41.49 1.11
CA MET A 118 2.07 41.09 0.34
C MET A 118 2.27 41.87 -0.98
N ALA A 119 1.50 42.94 -1.23
CA ALA A 119 1.49 43.71 -2.48
C ALA A 119 2.80 44.47 -2.83
N GLY A 120 3.92 44.19 -2.16
CA GLY A 120 5.22 44.82 -2.42
C GLY A 120 6.42 43.86 -2.45
N ALA A 121 6.23 42.56 -2.23
CA ALA A 121 7.29 41.55 -2.32
C ALA A 121 6.94 40.55 -3.41
N VAL A 122 7.94 40.09 -4.17
CA VAL A 122 7.80 38.95 -5.09
C VAL A 122 7.07 37.84 -4.33
N PRO A 123 5.90 37.36 -4.78
CA PRO A 123 5.15 36.36 -4.05
C PRO A 123 5.94 35.06 -4.09
N VAL A 124 6.74 34.82 -3.07
CA VAL A 124 7.24 33.49 -2.75
C VAL A 124 6.08 32.82 -2.03
N SER A 125 5.21 32.14 -2.79
CA SER A 125 4.21 31.28 -2.18
C SER A 125 4.96 30.28 -1.29
N PRO A 126 4.66 30.21 0.03
CA PRO A 126 5.27 29.22 0.88
C PRO A 126 4.97 27.82 0.33
N PRO A 127 5.87 26.84 0.52
CA PRO A 127 5.58 25.46 0.12
C PRO A 127 4.29 24.99 0.79
N ALA A 128 3.43 24.32 0.02
CA ALA A 128 2.20 23.74 0.53
C ALA A 128 2.52 22.79 1.72
N PRO A 129 1.77 22.85 2.82
CA PRO A 129 1.98 21.95 3.95
C PRO A 129 1.81 20.50 3.53
N THR A 130 2.67 19.62 4.06
CA THR A 130 2.50 18.17 3.94
C THR A 130 1.32 17.72 4.77
N VAL A 131 0.38 17.01 4.14
CA VAL A 131 -0.84 16.49 4.77
C VAL A 131 -0.77 14.98 5.01
N ALA A 132 0.09 14.26 4.30
CA ALA A 132 0.30 12.83 4.52
C ALA A 132 1.64 12.34 3.97
N HIS A 133 2.11 11.20 4.50
CA HIS A 133 3.22 10.44 3.97
C HIS A 133 2.77 9.02 3.65
N GLY A 134 3.56 8.30 2.87
CA GLY A 134 3.27 6.92 2.57
C GLY A 134 4.42 6.22 1.88
N HIS A 135 4.26 4.91 1.75
CA HIS A 135 5.17 4.07 0.99
C HIS A 135 4.41 2.98 0.25
N ALA A 136 5.02 2.49 -0.82
CA ALA A 136 4.58 1.31 -1.53
C ALA A 136 5.78 0.38 -1.74
N THR A 137 5.62 -0.88 -1.38
CA THR A 137 6.62 -1.93 -1.56
C THR A 137 6.01 -3.09 -2.32
N TYR A 138 6.84 -3.73 -3.14
CA TYR A 138 6.50 -4.94 -3.86
C TYR A 138 7.69 -5.88 -3.82
N ASP A 139 7.42 -7.17 -3.63
CA ASP A 139 8.38 -8.25 -3.82
C ASP A 139 7.60 -9.50 -4.27
N ALA A 140 7.89 -9.97 -5.48
CA ALA A 140 7.23 -11.13 -6.08
C ALA A 140 7.43 -12.43 -5.27
N ALA A 141 8.43 -12.50 -4.40
CA ALA A 141 8.72 -13.64 -3.55
C ALA A 141 8.20 -13.49 -2.11
N ALA A 142 7.63 -12.33 -1.75
CA ALA A 142 7.11 -12.05 -0.42
C ALA A 142 5.61 -12.32 -0.29
N GLU A 143 5.16 -12.43 0.97
CA GLU A 143 3.74 -12.48 1.33
C GLU A 143 3.50 -11.51 2.49
N PRO A 144 2.75 -10.40 2.28
CA PRO A 144 2.06 -10.00 1.06
C PRO A 144 3.03 -9.65 -0.07
N ALA A 145 2.61 -9.83 -1.32
CA ALA A 145 3.44 -9.51 -2.48
C ALA A 145 3.54 -7.98 -2.69
N PHE A 146 2.49 -7.24 -2.31
CA PHE A 146 2.43 -5.79 -2.38
C PHE A 146 1.88 -5.22 -1.07
N GLU A 147 2.47 -4.11 -0.63
CA GLU A 147 1.99 -3.28 0.47
C GLU A 147 1.99 -1.81 0.03
N HIS A 148 0.92 -1.09 0.36
CA HIS A 148 0.82 0.36 0.22
C HIS A 148 0.23 0.96 1.50
N TYR A 149 0.99 1.86 2.11
CA TYR A 149 0.68 2.49 3.38
C TYR A 149 0.59 4.01 3.22
N VAL A 150 -0.36 4.61 3.92
CA VAL A 150 -0.49 6.07 4.05
C VAL A 150 -0.80 6.41 5.50
N ASP A 151 -0.12 7.43 6.03
CA ASP A 151 -0.49 8.12 7.25
C ASP A 151 -0.77 9.61 6.98
N ASN A 152 -1.94 10.08 7.40
CA ASN A 152 -2.28 11.49 7.31
C ASN A 152 -2.03 12.24 8.62
N ALA A 153 -1.99 13.57 8.53
CA ALA A 153 -1.75 14.45 9.67
C ALA A 153 -2.82 14.33 10.78
N ASP A 154 -4.01 13.83 10.44
CA ASP A 154 -5.11 13.56 11.37
C ASP A 154 -4.96 12.23 12.13
N GLY A 155 -3.90 11.46 11.83
CA GLY A 155 -3.55 10.21 12.50
C GLY A 155 -4.29 8.99 11.99
N GLU A 156 -4.96 9.10 10.85
CA GLU A 156 -5.48 7.96 10.12
C GLU A 156 -4.34 7.25 9.38
N GLU A 157 -4.32 5.93 9.52
CA GLU A 157 -3.38 5.04 8.87
C GLU A 157 -4.19 4.09 7.99
N VAL A 158 -3.89 4.04 6.69
CA VAL A 158 -4.52 3.13 5.73
C VAL A 158 -3.47 2.21 5.14
N TYR A 159 -3.67 0.91 5.30
CA TYR A 159 -2.84 -0.14 4.71
C TYR A 159 -3.62 -0.88 3.63
N ARG A 160 -2.95 -1.14 2.52
CA ARG A 160 -3.47 -1.81 1.34
C ARG A 160 -2.50 -2.91 0.94
N TYR A 161 -3.00 -4.09 0.65
CA TYR A 161 -2.18 -5.26 0.35
C TYR A 161 -2.69 -6.03 -0.85
N GLU A 162 -1.77 -6.71 -1.54
CA GLU A 162 -2.07 -7.84 -2.41
C GLU A 162 -1.60 -9.14 -1.74
N LEU A 163 -2.56 -10.00 -1.38
CA LEU A 163 -2.34 -11.27 -0.70
C LEU A 163 -3.03 -12.40 -1.47
N ASP A 164 -2.26 -13.38 -1.98
CA ASP A 164 -2.77 -14.48 -2.80
C ASP A 164 -3.68 -14.03 -3.95
N GLY A 165 -3.33 -12.92 -4.62
CA GLY A 165 -4.12 -12.35 -5.72
C GLY A 165 -5.44 -11.70 -5.28
N ARG A 166 -5.65 -11.47 -3.98
CA ARG A 166 -6.76 -10.72 -3.42
C ARG A 166 -6.28 -9.39 -2.85
N TYR A 167 -7.13 -8.37 -2.92
CA TYR A 167 -6.84 -7.08 -2.29
C TYR A 167 -7.39 -7.06 -0.88
N VAL A 168 -6.60 -6.47 0.02
CA VAL A 168 -6.94 -6.33 1.43
C VAL A 168 -6.70 -4.89 1.85
N VAL A 169 -7.64 -4.29 2.57
CA VAL A 169 -7.55 -2.91 3.05
C VAL A 169 -7.85 -2.87 4.55
N THR A 170 -7.11 -2.05 5.28
CA THR A 170 -7.28 -1.88 6.73
C THR A 170 -7.06 -0.41 7.07
N ALA A 171 -7.90 0.17 7.93
CA ALA A 171 -7.80 1.57 8.32
C ALA A 171 -7.97 1.72 9.85
N ARG A 172 -7.15 2.58 10.48
CA ARG A 172 -7.13 2.69 11.95
C ARG A 172 -8.37 3.34 12.55
N SER A 173 -8.93 4.35 11.88
CA SER A 173 -9.98 5.25 12.37
C SER A 173 -11.39 4.75 12.06
N GLU A 174 -11.61 4.25 10.85
CA GLU A 174 -12.98 4.02 10.34
C GLU A 174 -13.44 2.55 10.39
N LEU A 175 -12.50 1.60 10.36
CA LEU A 175 -12.80 0.17 10.31
C LEU A 175 -11.83 -0.61 11.20
N PRO A 176 -12.20 -0.96 12.44
CA PRO A 176 -11.41 -1.88 13.26
C PRO A 176 -11.57 -3.31 12.71
N GLY A 177 -11.00 -3.57 11.52
CA GLY A 177 -11.18 -4.82 10.79
C GLY A 177 -10.47 -4.84 9.44
N LEU A 178 -10.32 -6.05 8.92
CA LEU A 178 -9.73 -6.34 7.62
C LEU A 178 -10.86 -6.35 6.57
N LEU A 179 -10.77 -5.49 5.57
CA LEU A 179 -11.73 -5.39 4.48
C LEU A 179 -11.16 -6.07 3.23
N VAL A 180 -11.92 -6.99 2.65
CA VAL A 180 -11.58 -7.68 1.39
C VAL A 180 -12.59 -7.25 0.34
N PRO A 181 -12.26 -6.31 -0.55
CA PRO A 181 -13.16 -5.87 -1.61
C PRO A 181 -13.50 -7.04 -2.55
N ASP A 182 -14.80 -7.35 -2.68
CA ASP A 182 -15.29 -8.39 -3.60
C ASP A 182 -16.64 -7.98 -4.23
N PRO A 183 -16.70 -7.72 -5.55
CA PRO A 183 -15.55 -7.64 -6.46
C PRO A 183 -14.71 -6.38 -6.20
N PRO A 184 -13.41 -6.38 -6.56
CA PRO A 184 -12.58 -5.20 -6.37
C PRO A 184 -12.89 -4.09 -7.37
N SER A 185 -12.99 -2.87 -6.87
CA SER A 185 -13.23 -1.65 -7.65
C SER A 185 -12.01 -1.25 -8.49
N ALA A 186 -12.17 -0.20 -9.32
CA ALA A 186 -11.05 0.38 -10.05
C ALA A 186 -10.01 1.01 -9.09
N ALA A 187 -10.47 1.62 -8.00
CA ALA A 187 -9.60 2.20 -6.98
C ALA A 187 -8.80 1.12 -6.24
N ASP A 188 -9.42 -0.02 -5.93
CA ASP A 188 -8.72 -1.15 -5.30
C ASP A 188 -7.62 -1.71 -6.21
N ARG A 189 -7.92 -1.90 -7.50
CA ARG A 189 -6.91 -2.38 -8.46
C ARG A 189 -5.76 -1.38 -8.63
N TYR A 190 -6.07 -0.08 -8.56
CA TYR A 190 -5.09 1.00 -8.70
C TYR A 190 -4.19 1.12 -7.47
N LEU A 191 -4.75 1.11 -6.26
CA LEU A 191 -4.04 1.38 -5.01
C LEU A 191 -3.50 0.14 -4.28
N CYS A 192 -4.03 -1.05 -4.58
CA CYS A 192 -3.68 -2.29 -3.88
C CYS A 192 -2.85 -3.26 -4.74
N SER A 193 -2.30 -2.82 -5.87
CA SER A 193 -1.54 -3.70 -6.76
C SER A 193 -0.21 -3.11 -7.20
N ARG A 194 0.69 -3.99 -7.65
CA ARG A 194 2.02 -3.61 -8.15
C ARG A 194 1.99 -2.59 -9.30
N THR A 195 0.88 -2.46 -10.04
CA THR A 195 0.77 -1.47 -11.12
C THR A 195 0.84 -0.03 -10.62
N PHE A 196 0.67 0.18 -9.31
CA PHE A 196 0.86 1.48 -8.66
C PHE A 196 2.21 2.12 -9.03
N ALA A 197 3.28 1.32 -9.11
CA ALA A 197 4.62 1.85 -9.36
C ALA A 197 4.78 2.52 -10.74
N SER A 198 4.12 2.01 -11.77
CA SER A 198 4.18 2.57 -13.13
C SER A 198 2.99 3.48 -13.47
N ALA A 199 1.95 3.51 -12.64
CA ALA A 199 0.69 4.18 -12.90
C ALA A 199 0.86 5.64 -13.35
N ARG A 200 1.66 6.43 -12.61
CA ARG A 200 1.93 7.84 -12.95
C ARG A 200 2.58 8.02 -14.32
N LEU A 201 3.54 7.17 -14.67
CA LEU A 201 4.19 7.22 -15.99
C LEU A 201 3.20 6.85 -17.09
N ARG A 202 2.34 5.84 -16.86
CA ARG A 202 1.29 5.43 -17.81
C ARG A 202 0.22 6.52 -17.98
N GLU A 203 -0.10 7.28 -16.94
CA GLU A 203 -1.00 8.43 -16.99
C GLU A 203 -0.43 9.57 -17.84
N VAL A 204 0.84 9.92 -17.64
CA VAL A 204 1.55 10.90 -18.47
C VAL A 204 1.51 10.48 -19.94
N LEU A 205 1.87 9.23 -20.26
CA LEU A 205 1.86 8.73 -21.64
C LEU A 205 0.47 8.78 -22.28
N ARG A 206 -0.57 8.54 -21.49
CA ARG A 206 -1.96 8.53 -21.96
C ARG A 206 -2.52 9.93 -22.21
N SER A 207 -2.17 10.89 -21.36
CA SER A 207 -2.93 12.14 -21.24
C SER A 207 -2.10 13.42 -21.42
N SER A 208 -0.77 13.35 -21.48
CA SER A 208 0.07 14.53 -21.64
C SER A 208 0.27 14.91 -23.10
N PRO A 209 -0.31 16.03 -23.58
CA PRO A 209 -0.13 16.50 -24.95
C PRO A 209 1.19 17.26 -25.15
N ASP A 210 1.81 17.72 -24.07
CA ASP A 210 2.95 18.64 -24.02
C ASP A 210 4.15 18.04 -23.26
N LEU A 211 4.19 16.72 -23.11
CA LEU A 211 5.34 15.99 -22.57
C LEU A 211 6.62 16.38 -23.32
N ALA A 212 7.56 16.97 -22.58
CA ALA A 212 8.80 17.50 -23.12
C ALA A 212 10.00 17.15 -22.26
N PHE A 213 11.15 16.97 -22.92
CA PHE A 213 12.44 16.90 -22.25
C PHE A 213 12.89 18.31 -21.84
N ALA A 214 13.12 18.52 -20.54
CA ALA A 214 13.47 19.82 -19.96
C ALA A 214 14.99 19.96 -19.70
N GLY A 215 15.77 18.89 -19.84
CA GLY A 215 17.22 18.90 -19.71
C GLY A 215 17.78 17.83 -18.78
N ALA A 216 19.10 17.72 -18.74
CA ALA A 216 19.80 16.88 -17.79
C ALA A 216 20.10 17.67 -16.50
N GLU A 217 19.79 17.09 -15.35
CA GLU A 217 20.07 17.67 -14.05
C GLU A 217 20.40 16.58 -13.01
N ARG A 218 20.71 16.99 -11.77
CA ARG A 218 20.87 16.05 -10.66
C ARG A 218 19.54 15.92 -9.93
N ALA A 219 19.00 14.72 -9.84
CA ALA A 219 17.81 14.45 -9.04
C ALA A 219 18.20 14.47 -7.56
N HIS A 220 17.69 15.44 -6.81
CA HIS A 220 17.82 15.47 -5.36
C HIS A 220 16.70 14.62 -4.75
N LEU A 221 17.06 13.45 -4.21
CA LEU A 221 16.19 12.61 -3.40
C LEU A 221 16.30 13.05 -1.94
N ALA A 222 15.18 13.24 -1.26
CA ALA A 222 15.15 13.65 0.14
C ALA A 222 15.19 12.43 1.07
N TRP A 223 16.20 11.55 0.92
CA TRP A 223 16.39 10.41 1.82
C TRP A 223 17.42 10.73 2.93
N PRO A 224 17.12 10.47 4.21
CA PRO A 224 18.07 10.65 5.30
C PRO A 224 19.35 9.82 5.08
N GLY A 225 20.52 10.46 5.16
CA GLY A 225 21.81 9.78 5.13
C GLY A 225 22.44 9.55 3.75
N ARG A 226 21.84 10.04 2.65
CA ARG A 226 22.48 10.06 1.33
C ARG A 226 22.75 11.48 0.83
N GLU A 227 24.00 11.90 0.85
CA GLU A 227 24.46 13.02 0.03
C GLU A 227 24.90 12.51 -1.35
N ALA A 228 24.12 12.83 -2.39
CA ALA A 228 24.54 13.18 -3.75
C ALA A 228 23.35 12.95 -4.71
N GLY A 229 22.95 13.99 -5.44
CA GLY A 229 21.95 13.83 -6.48
C GLY A 229 22.50 13.02 -7.65
N ASP A 230 21.83 11.92 -7.97
CA ASP A 230 22.16 11.12 -9.15
C ASP A 230 21.87 11.93 -10.41
N ALA A 231 22.70 11.75 -11.46
CA ALA A 231 22.37 12.29 -12.76
C ALA A 231 20.98 11.78 -13.19
N ALA A 232 20.17 12.65 -13.76
CA ALA A 232 18.83 12.34 -14.24
C ALA A 232 18.44 13.24 -15.42
N TYR A 233 17.53 12.73 -16.24
CA TYR A 233 16.86 13.46 -17.30
C TYR A 233 15.51 13.94 -16.76
N ARG A 234 15.26 15.24 -16.83
CA ARG A 234 14.02 15.85 -16.39
C ARG A 234 13.05 15.98 -17.55
N TYR A 235 11.81 15.58 -17.29
CA TYR A 235 10.67 15.69 -18.19
C TYR A 235 9.57 16.49 -17.51
N THR A 236 8.84 17.27 -18.30
CA THR A 236 7.77 18.14 -17.80
C THR A 236 6.58 18.11 -18.74
N GLY A 237 5.43 18.56 -18.25
CA GLY A 237 4.23 18.75 -19.03
C GLY A 237 3.02 18.86 -18.13
N THR A 238 1.85 18.77 -18.74
CA THR A 238 0.56 18.64 -18.06
C THR A 238 -0.02 17.25 -18.31
N PHE A 239 -0.81 16.71 -17.38
CA PHE A 239 -1.46 15.41 -17.55
C PHE A 239 -2.74 15.32 -16.71
N THR A 240 -3.50 14.24 -16.90
CA THR A 240 -4.62 13.87 -16.04
C THR A 240 -4.12 12.87 -15.00
N ALA A 241 -4.03 13.32 -13.74
CA ALA A 241 -3.62 12.48 -12.61
C ALA A 241 -4.81 11.70 -12.06
N MET A 242 -4.64 10.42 -11.73
CA MET A 242 -5.64 9.69 -10.93
C MET A 242 -5.32 9.85 -9.44
N ARG A 243 -6.13 10.57 -8.69
CA ARG A 243 -5.96 10.76 -7.24
C ARG A 243 -6.71 9.66 -6.50
N GLY A 244 -5.97 8.83 -5.76
CA GLY A 244 -6.57 7.83 -4.89
C GLY A 244 -6.75 8.36 -3.47
N ASP A 245 -7.85 7.98 -2.83
CA ASP A 245 -8.15 8.34 -1.45
C ASP A 245 -8.76 7.14 -0.69
N PHE A 246 -9.05 7.34 0.60
CA PHE A 246 -9.83 6.43 1.42
C PHE A 246 -10.94 7.23 2.11
N ASP A 247 -12.19 6.94 1.76
CA ASP A 247 -13.37 7.67 2.25
C ASP A 247 -14.50 6.68 2.57
N ASP A 248 -15.18 6.90 3.69
CA ASP A 248 -16.25 6.05 4.20
C ASP A 248 -15.91 4.54 4.17
N GLY A 249 -14.68 4.19 4.53
CA GLY A 249 -14.20 2.81 4.54
C GLY A 249 -13.92 2.18 3.17
N ALA A 250 -13.86 2.97 2.09
CA ALA A 250 -13.61 2.48 0.73
C ALA A 250 -12.51 3.27 0.02
N ASN A 251 -11.78 2.60 -0.87
CA ASN A 251 -10.87 3.29 -1.78
C ASN A 251 -11.66 4.08 -2.83
N THR A 252 -11.29 5.32 -3.05
CA THR A 252 -11.83 6.17 -4.13
C THR A 252 -10.73 6.51 -5.12
N LEU A 253 -11.14 6.89 -6.34
CA LEU A 253 -10.21 7.25 -7.42
C LEU A 253 -10.83 8.31 -8.32
N ASP A 254 -10.26 9.52 -8.28
CA ASP A 254 -10.73 10.68 -9.04
C ASP A 254 -9.75 11.07 -10.14
N ALA A 255 -10.25 11.45 -11.31
CA ALA A 255 -9.43 12.06 -12.35
C ALA A 255 -9.27 13.56 -12.11
N VAL A 256 -8.03 14.04 -12.09
CA VAL A 256 -7.66 15.45 -11.90
C VAL A 256 -6.93 15.94 -13.16
N GLU A 257 -7.64 16.70 -13.99
CA GLU A 257 -7.11 17.24 -15.24
C GLU A 257 -6.17 18.43 -15.02
N GLY A 258 -5.24 18.62 -15.96
CA GLY A 258 -4.37 19.80 -16.00
C GLY A 258 -3.36 19.85 -14.86
N ALA A 259 -2.99 18.71 -14.27
CA ALA A 259 -1.91 18.65 -13.29
C ALA A 259 -0.56 18.89 -13.98
N GLU A 260 0.23 19.82 -13.47
CA GLU A 260 1.60 20.06 -13.92
C GLU A 260 2.53 19.04 -13.26
N PHE A 261 3.42 18.41 -14.01
CA PHE A 261 4.36 17.43 -13.46
C PHE A 261 5.81 17.71 -13.82
N GLN A 262 6.69 17.16 -12.98
CA GLN A 262 8.11 17.01 -13.24
C GLN A 262 8.51 15.55 -12.94
N LEU A 263 9.14 14.90 -13.91
CA LEU A 263 9.58 13.51 -13.82
C LEU A 263 11.08 13.44 -14.05
N TRP A 264 11.79 12.74 -13.16
CA TRP A 264 13.22 12.50 -13.26
C TRP A 264 13.48 11.03 -13.53
N ILE A 265 14.15 10.74 -14.65
CA ILE A 265 14.55 9.39 -15.04
C ILE A 265 16.08 9.30 -15.01
N GLY A 266 16.61 8.31 -14.32
CA GLY A 266 18.06 8.09 -14.25
C GLY A 266 18.63 7.61 -15.59
N PRO A 267 19.96 7.71 -15.81
CA PRO A 267 20.64 7.22 -17.01
C PRO A 267 20.41 5.74 -17.34
N ARG A 268 19.90 4.97 -16.37
CA ARG A 268 19.58 3.54 -16.50
C ARG A 268 18.12 3.27 -16.82
N GLY A 269 17.33 4.31 -17.08
CA GLY A 269 15.92 4.21 -17.47
C GLY A 269 14.91 4.15 -16.32
N TYR A 270 15.34 3.87 -15.08
CA TYR A 270 14.42 3.86 -13.94
C TYR A 270 14.00 5.28 -13.50
N PRO A 271 12.71 5.49 -13.13
CA PRO A 271 12.29 6.73 -12.52
C PRO A 271 13.01 6.89 -11.18
N ARG A 272 13.27 8.14 -10.82
CA ARG A 272 13.91 8.55 -9.56
C ARG A 272 12.96 9.37 -8.71
N ARG A 273 12.24 10.28 -9.35
CA ARG A 273 11.29 11.16 -8.70
C ARG A 273 10.18 11.54 -9.67
N PHE A 274 8.98 11.68 -9.14
CA PHE A 274 7.82 12.23 -9.85
C PHE A 274 7.13 13.22 -8.93
N ASP A 275 7.08 14.47 -9.32
CA ASP A 275 6.34 15.51 -8.62
C ASP A 275 5.18 15.93 -9.52
N TYR A 276 4.00 16.15 -8.95
CA TYR A 276 2.97 16.91 -9.63
C TYR A 276 2.22 17.85 -8.70
N THR A 277 1.55 18.83 -9.29
CA THR A 277 0.64 19.74 -8.60
C THR A 277 -0.60 19.96 -9.46
N SER A 278 -1.77 19.76 -8.88
CA SER A 278 -3.06 20.01 -9.51
C SER A 278 -3.38 21.50 -9.56
N PRO A 279 -4.33 21.92 -10.41
CA PRO A 279 -4.84 23.30 -10.40
C PRO A 279 -5.46 23.73 -9.07
N SER A 280 -5.92 22.77 -8.25
CA SER A 280 -6.48 23.04 -6.92
C SER A 280 -5.41 23.21 -5.83
N GLY A 281 -4.12 23.03 -6.16
CA GLY A 281 -3.02 23.12 -5.21
C GLY A 281 -2.74 21.83 -4.43
N HIS A 282 -3.38 20.72 -4.79
CA HIS A 282 -3.00 19.38 -4.30
C HIS A 282 -1.73 18.94 -5.01
N GLY A 283 -0.74 18.47 -4.26
CA GLY A 283 0.53 18.01 -4.81
C GLY A 283 0.90 16.65 -4.27
N GLU A 284 1.56 15.86 -5.11
CA GLU A 284 2.15 14.58 -4.70
C GLU A 284 3.57 14.51 -5.21
N ARG A 285 4.46 14.03 -4.35
CA ARG A 285 5.84 13.69 -4.70
C ARG A 285 6.07 12.23 -4.42
N TYR A 286 6.60 11.53 -5.41
CA TYR A 286 7.03 10.14 -5.35
C TYR A 286 8.54 10.09 -5.50
N GLU A 287 9.20 9.32 -4.64
CA GLU A 287 10.62 9.01 -4.72
C GLU A 287 10.79 7.50 -4.90
N PHE A 288 11.55 7.12 -5.92
CA PHE A 288 11.76 5.73 -6.31
C PHE A 288 13.17 5.31 -5.91
N HIS A 289 13.26 4.38 -4.96
CA HIS A 289 14.51 4.07 -4.26
C HIS A 289 15.24 2.87 -4.84
N GLU A 290 14.50 1.79 -5.09
CA GLU A 290 15.04 0.51 -5.49
C GLU A 290 14.09 -0.21 -6.45
N PHE A 291 14.68 -0.96 -7.38
CA PHE A 291 13.99 -1.88 -8.28
C PHE A 291 14.79 -3.18 -8.37
N GLY A 292 14.12 -4.30 -8.16
CA GLY A 292 14.65 -5.64 -8.43
C GLY A 292 14.72 -5.92 -9.92
N ALA A 293 15.70 -6.73 -10.33
CA ALA A 293 15.75 -7.23 -11.69
C ALA A 293 14.52 -8.12 -11.99
N PRO A 294 14.03 -8.12 -13.24
CA PRO A 294 12.97 -9.04 -13.69
C PRO A 294 13.34 -10.52 -13.52
#